data_AF-A0A973X2T4-F1
#
_entry.id   AF-A0A973X2T4-F1
#
_cell.length_a   1.000
_cell.length_b   1.000
_cell.length_c   1.000
_cell.angle_alpha   90.00
_cell.angle_beta   90.00
_cell.angle_gamma   90.00
#
_symmetry.space_group_name_H-M   'P 1'
#
loop_
_entity.id
_entity.type
_entity.pdbx_description
1 polymer ?
#
loop_
_entity_poly.entity_id
_entity_poly.type
_entity_poly.pdbx_seq_one_letter_code
_entity_poly.pdbx_strand_id
1 'polypeptide(L)'
;MDRDFLIDLFAPFGPVTIRRMFSGFGVSADGVNFALVLRGTIYLRADPDSLARFEAEGATPFQYQTRAKTVTVASYWQLPERLYDDPDELAEWARAALQAAQRAALKKRGKAGKRTIKKAATKRRTKAAQAT
;
A
#
# COMPACT_ATOMS: atom_id res chain seq x y z
N MET A 1 4.01 20.07 0.97
CA MET A 1 3.07 19.10 1.58
C MET A 1 3.86 18.38 2.64
N ASP A 2 3.48 18.63 3.88
CA ASP A 2 4.33 18.45 5.03
C ASP A 2 3.67 17.50 6.01
N ARG A 3 4.43 17.01 6.99
CA ARG A 3 3.95 16.01 7.94
C ARG A 3 2.69 16.49 8.67
N ASP A 4 2.69 17.72 9.15
CA ASP A 4 1.59 18.26 9.96
C ASP A 4 0.31 18.41 9.14
N PHE A 5 0.41 18.84 7.88
CA PHE A 5 -0.73 18.88 6.95
C PHE A 5 -1.37 17.50 6.78
N LEU A 6 -0.55 16.45 6.62
CA LEU A 6 -1.06 15.09 6.49
C LEU A 6 -1.72 14.61 7.79
N ILE A 7 -1.19 14.98 8.96
CA ILE A 7 -1.83 14.62 10.25
C ILE A 7 -3.21 15.25 10.35
N ASP A 8 -3.32 16.53 10.00
CA ASP A 8 -4.57 17.29 10.03
C ASP A 8 -5.59 16.73 9.04
N LEU A 9 -5.16 16.47 7.81
CA LEU A 9 -5.99 15.88 6.76
C LEU A 9 -6.53 14.48 7.15
N PHE A 10 -5.74 13.68 7.85
CA PHE A 10 -6.16 12.36 8.36
C PHE A 10 -6.75 12.42 9.79
N ALA A 11 -6.97 13.60 10.37
CA ALA A 11 -7.51 13.71 11.73
C ALA A 11 -8.87 13.03 11.91
N PRO A 12 -9.85 13.12 10.97
CA PRO A 12 -11.14 12.43 11.09
C PRO A 12 -11.03 10.91 10.93
N PHE A 13 -9.96 10.45 10.27
CA PHE A 13 -9.64 9.03 10.19
C PHE A 13 -9.12 8.49 11.53
N GLY A 14 -8.23 9.25 12.18
CA GLY A 14 -7.62 8.91 13.46
C GLY A 14 -6.09 9.00 13.44
N PRO A 15 -5.42 8.54 14.51
CA PRO A 15 -3.97 8.69 14.66
C PRO A 15 -3.20 7.91 13.59
N VAL A 16 -2.48 8.64 12.73
CA VAL A 16 -1.62 8.08 11.69
C VAL A 16 -0.14 8.26 12.01
N THR A 17 0.66 7.25 11.64
CA THR A 17 2.12 7.33 11.67
C THR A 17 2.65 7.66 10.29
N ILE A 18 3.30 8.81 10.18
CA ILE A 18 3.93 9.29 8.95
C ILE A 18 5.43 9.03 9.01
N ARG A 19 5.96 8.34 8.00
CA ARG A 19 7.38 8.02 7.89
C ARG A 19 7.93 8.49 6.56
N ARG A 20 9.10 9.14 6.54
CA ARG A 20 9.75 9.54 5.28
C ARG A 20 10.17 8.29 4.48
N MET A 21 9.70 8.18 3.25
CA MET A 21 9.97 7.04 2.34
C MET A 21 10.01 7.51 0.89
N PHE A 22 10.99 7.04 0.12
CA PHE A 22 11.07 7.23 -1.36
C PHE A 22 10.92 8.68 -1.83
N SER A 23 11.62 9.63 -1.20
CA SER A 23 11.51 11.08 -1.51
C SER A 23 10.12 11.69 -1.26
N GLY A 24 9.32 11.03 -0.42
CA GLY A 24 8.04 11.53 0.08
C GLY A 24 7.73 10.95 1.46
N PHE A 25 6.47 10.61 1.70
CA PHE A 25 5.99 10.09 2.99
C PHE A 25 5.15 8.84 2.83
N GLY A 26 5.36 7.83 3.66
CA GLY A 26 4.42 6.72 3.85
C GLY A 26 3.53 7.01 5.06
N VAL A 27 2.23 6.81 4.89
CA VAL A 27 1.24 6.93 5.96
C VAL A 27 0.79 5.53 6.36
N SER A 28 0.90 5.25 7.65
CA SER A 28 0.56 3.96 8.23
C SER A 28 -0.32 4.10 9.45
N ALA A 29 -1.26 3.18 9.61
CA ALA A 29 -2.08 3.02 10.80
C ALA A 29 -1.96 1.57 11.29
N ASP A 30 -1.88 1.35 12.60
CA ASP A 30 -1.70 0.02 13.21
C ASP A 30 -0.51 -0.79 12.63
N GLY A 31 0.56 -0.10 12.27
CA GLY A 31 1.75 -0.72 11.65
C GLY A 31 1.55 -1.18 10.20
N VAL A 32 0.42 -0.84 9.57
CA VAL A 32 0.09 -1.16 8.18
C VAL A 32 0.12 0.12 7.33
N ASN A 33 0.96 0.12 6.30
CA ASN A 33 1.00 1.21 5.34
C ASN A 33 -0.18 1.12 4.36
N PHE A 34 -1.00 2.17 4.34
CA PHE A 34 -2.20 2.28 3.51
C PHE A 34 -2.18 3.48 2.55
N ALA A 35 -1.30 4.48 2.76
CA ALA A 35 -1.15 5.60 1.84
C ALA A 35 0.31 5.99 1.62
N LEU A 36 0.60 6.55 0.44
CA LEU A 36 1.90 7.03 0.04
C LEU A 36 1.75 8.45 -0.51
N VAL A 37 2.61 9.36 -0.06
CA VAL A 37 2.68 10.73 -0.56
C VAL A 37 3.96 10.85 -1.36
N LEU A 38 3.84 11.21 -2.64
CA LEU A 38 4.99 11.37 -3.53
C LEU A 38 4.78 12.55 -4.45
N ARG A 39 5.79 13.41 -4.58
CA ARG A 39 5.74 14.63 -5.42
C ARG A 39 4.53 15.54 -5.11
N GLY A 40 4.09 15.56 -3.85
CA GLY A 40 2.93 16.36 -3.42
C GLY A 40 1.56 15.71 -3.66
N THR A 41 1.52 14.52 -4.25
CA THR A 41 0.28 13.76 -4.49
C THR A 41 0.12 12.66 -3.45
N ILE A 42 -1.08 12.52 -2.90
CA ILE A 42 -1.44 11.42 -2.01
C ILE A 42 -1.94 10.27 -2.88
N TYR A 43 -1.44 9.07 -2.60
CA TYR A 43 -1.87 7.83 -3.20
C TYR A 43 -2.41 6.90 -2.12
N LEU A 44 -3.66 6.49 -2.24
CA LEU A 44 -4.28 5.51 -1.36
C LEU A 44 -4.13 4.11 -1.94
N ARG A 45 -4.08 3.13 -1.04
CA ARG A 45 -4.07 1.73 -1.46
C ARG A 45 -5.47 1.29 -1.88
N ALA A 46 -5.58 0.67 -3.06
CA ALA A 46 -6.82 0.11 -3.58
C ALA A 46 -6.80 -1.43 -3.60
N ASP A 47 -7.96 -2.04 -3.33
CA ASP A 47 -8.26 -3.46 -3.56
C ASP A 47 -9.20 -3.57 -4.79
N PRO A 48 -9.38 -4.75 -5.40
CA PRO A 48 -10.26 -4.91 -6.56
C PRO A 48 -11.68 -4.38 -6.35
N ASP A 49 -12.21 -4.46 -5.12
CA ASP A 49 -13.52 -3.91 -4.76
C ASP A 49 -13.55 -2.37 -4.76
N SER A 50 -12.42 -1.73 -4.43
CA SER A 50 -12.31 -0.27 -4.33
C SER A 50 -11.97 0.38 -5.66
N LEU A 51 -11.38 -0.37 -6.61
CA LEU A 51 -10.96 0.14 -7.92
C LEU A 51 -12.10 0.83 -8.67
N ALA A 52 -13.29 0.23 -8.68
CA ALA A 52 -14.46 0.80 -9.36
C ALA A 52 -14.83 2.19 -8.80
N ARG A 53 -14.64 2.42 -7.49
CA ARG A 53 -14.89 3.73 -6.87
C ARG A 53 -13.83 4.75 -7.31
N PHE A 54 -12.55 4.35 -7.37
CA PHE A 54 -11.47 5.21 -7.86
C PHE A 54 -11.66 5.57 -9.34
N GLU A 55 -12.03 4.60 -10.19
CA GLU A 55 -12.28 4.83 -11.61
C GLU A 55 -13.48 5.75 -11.84
N ALA A 56 -14.54 5.63 -11.03
CA ALA A 56 -15.71 6.51 -11.11
C ALA A 56 -15.37 7.98 -10.80
N GLU A 57 -14.40 8.23 -9.93
CA GLU A 57 -13.88 9.57 -9.62
C GLU A 57 -12.81 10.07 -10.61
N GLY A 58 -12.46 9.26 -11.62
CA GLY A 58 -11.39 9.61 -12.57
C GLY A 58 -9.98 9.58 -11.96
N ALA A 59 -9.80 8.87 -10.84
CA ALA A 59 -8.48 8.73 -10.21
C ALA A 59 -7.53 7.94 -11.11
N THR A 60 -6.23 8.22 -10.99
CA THR A 60 -5.20 7.52 -11.79
C THR A 60 -4.37 6.57 -10.94
N PRO A 61 -3.97 5.40 -11.47
CA PRO A 61 -3.06 4.51 -10.76
C PRO A 61 -1.66 5.13 -10.70
N PHE A 62 -0.93 4.83 -9.63
CA PHE A 62 0.44 5.27 -9.45
C PHE A 62 1.33 4.70 -10.55
N GLN A 63 2.00 5.58 -11.29
CA GLN A 63 2.89 5.23 -12.38
C GLN A 63 4.25 5.86 -12.16
N TYR A 64 5.31 5.08 -12.37
CA TYR A 64 6.66 5.60 -12.34
C TYR A 64 7.45 5.14 -13.57
N GLN A 65 8.27 6.04 -14.10
CA GLN A 65 9.20 5.70 -15.17
C GLN A 65 10.43 5.03 -14.59
N THR A 66 10.79 3.89 -15.18
CA THR A 66 12.12 3.29 -15.05
C THR A 66 12.90 3.54 -16.32
N ARG A 67 14.23 3.33 -16.26
CA ARG A 67 15.15 3.52 -17.39
C ARG A 67 14.77 2.74 -18.66
N ALA A 68 13.92 1.71 -18.54
CA ALA A 68 13.51 0.86 -19.66
C ALA A 68 12.00 0.88 -19.95
N LYS A 69 11.14 1.27 -18.98
CA LYS A 69 9.68 1.22 -19.14
C LYS A 69 8.93 2.00 -18.06
N THR A 70 7.71 2.43 -18.38
CA THR A 70 6.73 2.88 -17.39
C THR A 70 6.17 1.67 -16.65
N VAL A 71 6.22 1.70 -15.31
CA VAL A 71 5.65 0.67 -14.45
C VAL A 71 4.44 1.25 -13.75
N THR A 72 3.28 0.63 -13.98
CA THR A 72 2.02 0.96 -13.32
C THR A 72 1.83 0.09 -12.09
N VAL A 73 1.58 0.72 -10.95
CA VAL A 73 1.32 0.05 -9.68
C VAL A 73 -0.18 0.15 -9.38
N ALA A 74 -0.96 -0.80 -9.89
CA ALA A 74 -2.41 -0.83 -9.73
C ALA A 74 -2.90 -0.97 -8.26
N SER A 75 -1.99 -1.14 -7.30
CA SER A 75 -2.33 -1.16 -5.87
C SER A 75 -2.40 0.21 -5.23
N TYR A 76 -1.87 1.26 -5.86
CA TYR A 76 -1.89 2.62 -5.34
C TYR A 76 -2.54 3.54 -6.36
N TRP A 77 -3.52 4.33 -5.92
CA TRP A 77 -4.30 5.23 -6.77
C TRP A 77 -4.26 6.62 -6.19
N GLN A 78 -4.18 7.61 -7.07
CA GLN A 78 -4.18 9.02 -6.70
C GLN A 78 -5.48 9.35 -5.96
N LEU A 79 -5.35 10.14 -4.90
CA LEU A 79 -6.49 10.68 -4.17
C LEU A 79 -7.26 11.66 -5.07
N PRO A 80 -8.57 11.46 -5.31
CA PRO A 80 -9.42 12.45 -5.96
C PRO A 80 -9.31 13.83 -5.32
N GLU A 81 -9.23 14.89 -6.13
CA GLU A 81 -9.03 16.27 -5.63
C GLU A 81 -10.15 16.72 -4.69
N ARG A 82 -11.39 16.27 -4.90
CA ARG A 82 -12.52 16.58 -4.00
C ARG A 82 -12.30 16.16 -2.55
N LEU A 83 -11.55 15.07 -2.32
CA LEU A 83 -11.33 14.52 -0.98
C LEU A 83 -10.31 15.35 -0.17
N TYR A 84 -9.66 16.32 -0.80
CA TYR A 84 -8.86 17.31 -0.08
C TYR A 84 -9.74 18.34 0.63
N ASP A 85 -10.93 18.62 0.09
CA ASP A 85 -11.91 19.55 0.67
C ASP A 85 -12.88 18.86 1.65
N ASP A 86 -13.07 17.54 1.50
CA ASP A 86 -13.95 16.71 2.36
C ASP A 86 -13.14 15.69 3.19
N PRO A 87 -12.52 16.12 4.33
CA PRO A 87 -11.66 15.26 5.14
C PRO A 87 -12.44 14.13 5.86
N ASP A 88 -13.75 14.31 6.10
CA ASP A 88 -14.61 13.25 6.61
C ASP A 88 -14.83 12.13 5.59
N GLU A 89 -15.07 12.47 4.32
CA GLU A 89 -15.18 11.47 3.26
C GLU A 89 -13.83 10.79 3.05
N LEU A 90 -12.74 11.57 3.01
CA LEU A 90 -11.38 11.04 2.96
C LEU A 90 -11.13 9.98 4.04
N ALA A 91 -11.63 10.19 5.24
CA ALA A 91 -11.49 9.22 6.32
C ALA A 91 -12.15 7.87 5.99
N GLU A 92 -13.29 7.86 5.31
CA GLU A 92 -13.93 6.63 4.83
C GLU A 92 -13.07 5.93 3.77
N TRP A 93 -12.52 6.70 2.82
CA TRP A 93 -11.60 6.16 1.81
C TRP A 93 -10.31 5.62 2.43
N ALA A 94 -9.77 6.30 3.44
CA ALA A 94 -8.60 5.86 4.19
C ALA A 94 -8.88 4.58 4.99
N ARG A 95 -10.07 4.44 5.59
CA ARG A 95 -10.52 3.19 6.24
C ARG A 95 -10.60 2.05 5.24
N ALA A 96 -11.19 2.27 4.07
CA ALA A 96 -11.23 1.26 3.02
C ALA A 96 -9.82 0.86 2.55
N ALA A 97 -8.92 1.83 2.37
CA ALA A 97 -7.53 1.58 2.00
C ALA A 97 -6.75 0.81 3.09
N LEU A 98 -6.99 1.10 4.37
CA LEU A 98 -6.40 0.35 5.48
C LEU A 98 -6.89 -1.10 5.47
N GLN A 99 -8.19 -1.34 5.30
CA GLN A 99 -8.74 -2.69 5.19
C GLN A 99 -8.12 -3.45 4.01
N ALA A 100 -8.01 -2.81 2.84
CA ALA A 100 -7.32 -3.36 1.68
C ALA A 100 -5.86 -3.75 2.01
N ALA A 101 -5.14 -2.86 2.69
CA ALA A 101 -3.76 -3.09 3.10
C ALA A 101 -3.63 -4.27 4.07
N GLN A 102 -4.55 -4.38 5.04
CA GLN A 102 -4.62 -5.48 6.00
C GLN A 102 -4.91 -6.82 5.31
N ARG A 103 -5.90 -6.87 4.41
CA ARG A 103 -6.20 -8.08 3.60
C ARG A 103 -4.98 -8.54 2.82
N ALA A 104 -4.27 -7.61 2.17
CA ALA A 104 -3.06 -7.91 1.43
C ALA A 104 -1.91 -8.38 2.33
N ALA A 105 -1.75 -7.79 3.51
CA ALA A 105 -0.76 -8.21 4.51
C ALA A 105 -1.04 -9.62 5.03
N LEU A 106 -2.31 -9.95 5.28
CA LEU A 106 -2.75 -11.29 5.69
C LEU A 106 -2.47 -12.34 4.61
N LYS A 107 -2.79 -12.03 3.34
CA LYS A 107 -2.49 -12.89 2.18
C LYS A 107 -0.98 -13.12 2.01
N LYS A 108 -0.14 -12.12 2.32
CA LYS A 108 1.32 -12.24 2.28
C LYS A 108 1.86 -13.15 3.38
N ARG A 109 1.32 -13.05 4.61
CA ARG A 109 1.68 -13.93 5.74
C ARG A 109 1.36 -15.40 5.44
N GLY A 110 0.21 -15.71 4.84
CA GLY A 110 -0.15 -17.08 4.43
C GLY A 110 0.78 -17.67 3.36
N LYS A 111 1.29 -16.86 2.42
CA LYS A 111 2.27 -17.30 1.41
C LYS A 111 3.68 -17.47 1.96
N ALA A 112 4.09 -16.67 2.94
CA ALA A 112 5.41 -16.78 3.57
C ALA A 112 5.58 -18.13 4.30
N GLY A 113 4.55 -18.60 5.02
CA GLY A 113 4.55 -19.91 5.68
C GLY A 113 4.61 -21.09 4.69
N LYS A 114 3.96 -21.00 3.52
CA LYS A 114 4.05 -22.04 2.48
C LYS A 114 5.43 -22.07 1.79
N ARG A 115 6.11 -20.93 1.69
CA ARG A 115 7.43 -20.82 1.02
C ARG A 115 8.57 -21.35 1.89
N THR A 116 8.48 -21.25 3.22
CA THR A 116 9.45 -21.86 4.14
C THR A 116 9.34 -23.39 4.17
N ILE A 117 8.12 -23.95 4.10
CA ILE A 117 7.92 -25.41 4.03
C ILE A 117 8.52 -26.00 2.74
N LYS A 118 8.33 -25.35 1.58
CA LYS A 118 8.96 -25.80 0.31
C LYS A 118 10.49 -25.67 0.31
N LYS A 119 11.06 -24.63 0.93
CA LYS A 119 12.53 -24.46 1.03
C LYS A 119 13.19 -25.50 1.95
N ALA A 120 12.49 -25.95 2.99
CA ALA A 120 12.99 -27.00 3.89
C ALA A 120 12.97 -28.40 3.24
N ALA A 121 11.96 -28.71 2.40
CA ALA A 121 11.87 -29.99 1.70
C ALA A 121 12.96 -30.17 0.62
N THR A 122 13.33 -29.10 -0.10
CA THR A 122 14.42 -29.13 -1.08
C THR A 122 15.81 -29.30 -0.43
N LYS A 123 16.01 -28.83 0.80
CA LYS A 123 17.31 -28.92 1.49
C LYS A 123 17.59 -30.32 2.09
N ARG A 124 16.55 -31.15 2.30
CA ARG A 124 16.70 -32.54 2.79
C ARG A 124 17.09 -33.54 1.70
N ARG A 125 16.84 -33.24 0.41
CA ARG A 125 17.21 -34.13 -0.70
C ARG A 125 18.66 -33.97 -1.17
N THR A 126 19.32 -32.85 -0.91
CA THR A 126 20.71 -32.61 -1.33
C THR A 126 21.77 -33.05 -0.33
N LYS A 127 21.40 -33.42 0.91
CA LYS A 127 22.36 -33.90 1.93
C LYS A 127 22.55 -35.44 1.95
N ALA A 128 21.75 -36.20 1.19
CA ALA A 128 21.81 -37.67 1.16
C ALA A 128 22.67 -38.25 0.02
N ALA A 129 23.22 -37.41 -0.87
CA ALA A 129 23.98 -37.85 -2.05
C ALA A 129 25.50 -37.64 -1.92
N GLN A 130 26.00 -37.28 -0.74
CA GLN A 130 27.43 -37.05 -0.45
C GLN A 130 27.82 -37.79 0.83
N ALA A 131 27.70 -39.11 0.79
CA ALA A 131 28.25 -40.02 1.80
C ALA A 131 28.35 -41.41 1.17
N THR A 132 29.31 -41.61 0.28
CA THR A 132 29.89 -42.91 -0.08
C THR A 132 31.32 -42.66 -0.50
#